data_AF-A0AA41N8G7-F1
#
_entry.id   AF-A0AA41N8G7-F1
#
_cell.length_a   1.000
_cell.length_b   1.000
_cell.length_c   1.000
_cell.angle_alpha   90.00
_cell.angle_beta   90.00
_cell.angle_gamma   90.00
#
_symmetry.space_group_name_H-M   'P 1'
#
loop_
_entity.id
_entity.type
_entity.pdbx_description
1 polymer ?
#
loop_
_entity_poly.entity_id
_entity_poly.type
_entity_poly.pdbx_seq_one_letter_code
_entity_poly.pdbx_strand_id
1 'polypeptide(L)' 'MFLHCKPLRHTGLMHMCLHGYLGFPGSFVGTQDSSLVDWLNRELLEELCEAVSAFSIELTTGAHMRGPDRT' A
#
# COMPACT_ATOMS: atom_id res chain seq x y z
N MET A 1 -13.06 21.52 28.77
CA MET A 1 -12.85 20.44 27.78
C MET A 1 -11.69 20.83 26.88
N PHE A 2 -10.49 20.29 27.12
CA PHE A 2 -9.37 20.48 26.20
C PHE A 2 -9.28 19.25 25.32
N LEU A 3 -9.80 19.34 24.08
CA LEU A 3 -9.51 18.33 23.07
C LEU A 3 -8.02 18.48 22.76
N HIS A 4 -7.23 17.49 23.15
CA HIS A 4 -5.80 17.47 22.85
C HIS A 4 -5.66 17.29 21.32
N CYS A 5 -5.56 18.38 20.58
CA CYS A 5 -5.42 18.38 19.13
C CYS A 5 -3.98 17.96 18.78
N LYS A 6 -3.74 16.65 18.73
CA LYS A 6 -2.48 16.11 18.22
C LYS A 6 -2.51 16.23 16.69
N PRO A 7 -1.52 16.89 16.06
CA PRO A 7 -1.49 17.00 14.61
C PRO A 7 -1.33 15.61 13.99
N LEU A 8 -2.13 15.32 12.96
CA LEU A 8 -1.93 14.16 12.11
C LEU A 8 -0.56 14.28 11.43
N ARG A 9 0.32 13.32 11.70
CA ARG A 9 1.69 13.31 11.15
C ARG A 9 1.77 12.54 9.84
N HIS A 10 0.98 11.49 9.74
CA HIS A 10 0.93 10.60 8.59
C HIS A 10 -0.51 10.08 8.44
N THR A 11 -0.91 9.83 7.21
CA THR A 11 -2.20 9.24 6.88
C THR A 11 -1.94 7.96 6.09
N GLY A 12 -2.51 6.84 6.56
CA GLY A 12 -2.49 5.57 5.85
C GLY A 12 -3.83 5.35 5.16
N LEU A 13 -3.79 4.81 3.94
CA LEU A 13 -4.97 4.40 3.19
C LEU A 13 -5.28 2.93 3.49
N MET A 14 -6.48 2.63 3.97
CA MET A 14 -6.98 1.27 4.21
C MET A 14 -8.46 1.20 3.81
N HIS A 15 -8.95 0.03 3.38
CA HIS A 15 -10.36 -0.20 3.06
C HIS A 15 -11.00 -1.24 4.00
N MET A 16 -12.32 -1.18 4.15
CA MET A 16 -13.09 -2.22 4.82
C MET A 16 -13.43 -3.34 3.82
N CYS A 17 -12.88 -4.53 4.02
CA CYS A 17 -13.15 -5.69 3.19
C CYS A 17 -14.59 -6.18 3.42
N LEU A 18 -15.14 -6.93 2.46
CA LEU A 18 -16.49 -7.52 2.54
C LEU A 18 -16.71 -8.44 3.76
N HIS A 19 -15.63 -8.91 4.38
CA HIS A 19 -15.64 -9.73 5.60
C HIS A 19 -15.55 -8.91 6.90
N GLY A 20 -15.62 -7.58 6.83
CA GLY A 20 -15.58 -6.70 8.00
C GLY A 20 -14.17 -6.47 8.58
N TYR A 21 -13.13 -6.92 7.88
CA TYR A 21 -11.74 -6.67 8.25
C TYR A 21 -11.21 -5.42 7.54
N LEU A 22 -10.29 -4.70 8.18
CA LEU A 22 -9.59 -3.57 7.57
C LEU A 22 -8.33 -4.09 6.86
N GLY A 23 -8.17 -3.77 5.58
CA GLY A 23 -7.07 -4.21 4.74
C GLY A 23 -6.41 -3.06 3.99
N PHE A 24 -5.18 -3.29 3.52
CA PHE A 24 -4.60 -2.42 2.50
C PHE A 24 -5.23 -2.77 1.15
N PRO A 25 -5.54 -1.76 0.32
CA PRO A 25 -6.00 -2.01 -1.04
C PRO A 25 -4.91 -2.73 -1.84
N GLY A 26 -5.34 -3.73 -2.61
CA GLY A 26 -4.48 -4.69 -3.26
C GLY A 26 -5.04 -6.10 -3.13
N SER A 27 -4.47 -7.03 -3.88
CA SER A 27 -4.93 -8.41 -4.02
C SER A 27 -3.73 -9.36 -4.18
N PHE A 28 -4.01 -10.63 -4.46
CA PHE A 28 -2.97 -11.62 -4.72
C PHE A 28 -2.41 -11.49 -6.14
N VAL A 29 -1.09 -11.42 -6.27
CA VAL A 29 -0.42 -11.47 -7.57
C VAL A 29 -0.55 -12.88 -8.15
N GLY A 30 -1.29 -13.00 -9.26
CA GLY A 30 -1.24 -14.20 -10.10
C GLY A 30 0.14 -14.31 -10.77
N THR A 31 0.70 -15.52 -10.83
CA THR A 31 2.09 -15.81 -11.29
C THR A 31 2.35 -15.58 -12.79
N GLN A 32 1.66 -14.64 -13.43
CA GLN A 32 1.90 -14.29 -14.83
C GLN A 32 2.89 -13.13 -14.96
N ASP A 33 3.51 -13.06 -16.14
CA ASP A 33 4.73 -12.35 -16.54
C ASP A 33 4.75 -10.81 -16.38
N SER A 34 3.82 -10.21 -15.62
CA SER A 34 3.83 -8.77 -15.30
C SER A 34 4.64 -8.48 -14.04
N SER A 35 5.38 -7.38 -14.00
CA SER A 35 6.09 -6.97 -12.79
C SER A 35 5.12 -6.73 -11.63
N LEU A 36 5.56 -6.94 -10.39
CA LEU A 36 4.75 -6.68 -9.18
C LEU A 36 4.19 -5.25 -9.17
N VAL A 37 4.99 -4.30 -9.65
CA VAL A 37 4.62 -2.87 -9.72
C VAL A 37 3.53 -2.64 -10.74
N ASP A 38 3.67 -3.18 -11.95
CA ASP A 38 2.66 -3.04 -13.00
C ASP A 38 1.33 -3.70 -12.59
N TRP A 39 1.43 -4.87 -11.97
CA TRP A 39 0.27 -5.59 -11.45
C TRP A 39 -0.44 -4.79 -10.35
N LEU A 40 0.31 -4.25 -9.38
CA LEU A 40 -0.27 -3.51 -8.25
C LEU A 40 -0.87 -2.17 -8.68
N ASN A 41 -0.22 -1.44 -9.61
CA ASN A 41 -0.77 -0.20 -10.16
C ASN A 41 -2.11 -0.44 -10.87
N ARG A 42 -2.25 -1.55 -11.60
CA ARG A 42 -3.53 -1.93 -12.22
C ARG A 42 -4.58 -2.27 -11.16
N GLU A 43 -4.24 -3.10 -10.18
CA GLU A 43 -5.18 -3.53 -9.14
C GLU A 43 -5.72 -2.33 -8.34
N LEU A 44 -4.84 -1.40 -7.96
CA LEU A 44 -5.24 -0.20 -7.23
C LEU A 44 -6.14 0.71 -8.06
N LEU A 45 -5.91 0.80 -9.37
CA LEU A 45 -6.79 1.55 -10.27
C LEU A 45 -8.19 0.92 -10.34
N GLU A 46 -8.28 -0.41 -10.32
CA GLU A 46 -9.57 -1.12 -10.31
C GLU A 46 -10.32 -0.93 -8.98
N GLU A 47 -9.63 -1.04 -7.84
CA GLU A 47 -10.23 -0.98 -6.49
C GLU A 47 -10.58 0.45 -6.05
N LEU A 48 -9.74 1.43 -6.37
CA LEU A 48 -9.86 2.80 -5.88
C LEU A 48 -10.25 3.79 -6.99
N CYS A 49 -10.45 3.30 -8.22
CA CYS A 49 -10.92 4.04 -9.37
C CYS A 49 -10.02 5.26 -9.71
N GLU A 50 -10.59 6.27 -10.34
CA GLU A 50 -9.90 7.43 -10.92
C GLU A 50 -9.08 8.26 -9.92
N ALA A 51 -9.37 8.13 -8.61
CA ALA A 51 -8.60 8.78 -7.56
C ALA A 51 -7.14 8.30 -7.49
N VAL A 52 -6.85 7.06 -7.92
CA VAL A 52 -5.49 6.51 -7.93
C VAL A 52 -4.69 6.93 -9.16
N SER A 53 -5.34 7.34 -10.26
CA SER A 53 -4.63 7.89 -11.43
C SER A 53 -3.73 9.09 -11.11
N ALA A 54 -3.93 9.74 -9.94
CA ALA A 54 -3.08 10.81 -9.45
C ALA A 54 -1.68 10.36 -8.99
N PHE A 55 -1.42 9.05 -8.84
CA PHE A 55 -0.11 8.52 -8.44
C PHE A 55 0.20 7.16 -9.07
N SER A 56 1.50 6.85 -9.18
CA SER A 56 2.00 5.54 -9.61
C SER A 56 3.00 5.02 -8.60
N ILE A 57 2.96 3.71 -8.33
CA ILE A 57 3.95 3.04 -7.50
C ILE A 57 5.19 2.78 -8.34
N GLU A 58 6.35 3.05 -7.77
CA GLU A 58 7.65 2.72 -8.35
C GLU A 58 8.46 1.85 -7.39
N LEU A 59 9.20 0.90 -7.94
CA LEU A 59 10.17 0.12 -7.18
C LEU A 59 11.32 1.03 -6.76
N THR A 60 11.38 1.36 -5.48
CA THR A 60 12.57 1.94 -4.90
C THR A 60 13.50 0.81 -4.48
N THR A 61 14.73 0.80 -5.00
CA THR A 61 15.75 -0.14 -4.50
C THR A 61 16.14 0.31 -3.10
N GLY A 62 15.42 -0.20 -2.10
CA GLY A 62 15.78 0.01 -0.70
C GLY A 62 17.17 -0.53 -0.46
N ALA A 63 18.08 0.31 0.03
CA ALA A 63 19.36 -0.12 0.54
C ALA A 63 19.12 -1.29 1.49
N HIS A 64 19.75 -2.43 1.20
CA HIS A 64 19.77 -3.64 1.99
C HIS A 64 19.81 -3.29 3.49
N MET A 65 18.67 -3.39 4.17
CA MET A 65 18.62 -3.37 5.63
C MET A 65 19.24 -4.68 6.09
N ARG A 66 20.58 -4.67 6.22
CA ARG A 66 21.38 -5.76 6.77
C ARG A 66 20.86 -6.03 8.17
N GLY A 67 20.07 -7.10 8.32
CA GLY A 67 19.72 -7.63 9.63
C GLY A 67 21.00 -7.94 10.41
N PRO A 68 21.00 -7.80 11.75
CA PRO A 68 22.18 -8.12 12.54
C PRO A 68 22.53 -9.60 12.35
N ASP A 69 23.77 -9.83 11.94
CA ASP A 69 24.38 -11.15 11.82
C ASP A 69 24.36 -11.82 13.19
N ARG A 70 23.52 -12.85 13.33
CA ARG A 70 23.49 -13.68 14.54
C ARG A 70 24.47 -14.82 14.29
N THR A 71 25.70 -14.60 14.75
CA THR A 71 26.67 -15.66 15.04
C THR A 71 26.23 -16.47 16.26
#